data_AF-A0A2G9XGG7-F1
#
_entry.id   AF-A0A2G9XGG7-F1
#
_cell.length_a   1.000
_cell.length_b   1.000
_cell.length_c   1.000
_cell.angle_alpha   90.00
_cell.angle_beta   90.00
_cell.angle_gamma   90.00
#
_symmetry.space_group_name_H-M   'P 1'
#
loop_
_entity.id
_entity.type
_entity.pdbx_description
1 polymer ?
#
loop_
_entity_poly.entity_id
_entity_poly.type
_entity_poly.pdbx_seq_one_letter_code
_entity_poly.pdbx_strand_id
1 'polypeptide(L)'
;MRGISIFGKMYEAGLMGEIYLRQMMSGTLDYKQLVKRDLPLALKMIAKRKLKLLPSFGKSAIPDKTAERKDVIAYYPGCSLHGTSSEYDTSTRAVLSRLGVTLEEPKSWNCCGSTPAHSTDHYLSVLLPIRTVHSMEKAGYSNITTPCPSCFIRLRTAQIECRKEGIQDKLLAEMGELPSPD
;
A
#
# COMPACT_ATOMS: atom_id res chain seq x y z
N MET A 1 -9.11 4.97 12.23
CA MET A 1 -9.63 4.86 10.85
C MET A 1 -10.20 3.46 10.59
N ARG A 2 -11.52 3.27 10.75
CA ARG A 2 -12.19 1.95 10.55
C ARG A 2 -12.53 1.60 9.09
N GLY A 3 -12.31 2.52 8.14
CA GLY A 3 -12.68 2.34 6.72
C GLY A 3 -11.73 1.45 5.91
N ILE A 4 -10.44 1.43 6.29
CA ILE A 4 -9.39 0.72 5.52
C ILE A 4 -9.51 -0.81 5.65
N SER A 5 -10.12 -1.31 6.73
CA SER A 5 -10.33 -2.76 6.95
C SER A 5 -11.51 -3.33 6.15
N ILE A 6 -12.40 -2.48 5.63
CA ILE A 6 -13.65 -2.90 4.94
C ILE A 6 -13.52 -2.68 3.43
N PHE A 7 -12.92 -1.56 3.03
CA PHE A 7 -12.71 -1.20 1.64
C PHE A 7 -11.23 -1.28 1.33
N GLY A 8 -10.86 -2.31 0.56
CA GLY A 8 -9.50 -2.49 0.09
C GLY A 8 -8.99 -1.30 -0.70
N LYS A 9 -7.68 -1.36 -1.03
CA LYS A 9 -6.85 -0.44 -1.84
C LYS A 9 -7.57 0.79 -2.43
N MET A 10 -6.93 1.96 -2.28
CA MET A 10 -7.34 3.35 -2.61
C MET A 10 -7.97 3.64 -4.01
N TYR A 11 -8.18 2.65 -4.88
CA TYR A 11 -8.66 2.78 -6.25
C TYR A 11 -10.10 2.25 -6.48
N GLU A 12 -10.86 1.96 -5.42
CA GLU A 12 -12.22 1.45 -5.57
C GLU A 12 -13.24 2.58 -5.63
N ALA A 13 -14.13 2.52 -6.62
CA ALA A 13 -15.24 3.46 -6.76
C ALA A 13 -16.08 3.55 -5.48
N GLY A 14 -16.19 2.42 -4.75
CA GLY A 14 -16.87 2.33 -3.47
C GLY A 14 -16.25 3.19 -2.37
N LEU A 15 -14.91 3.22 -2.26
CA LEU A 15 -14.23 4.05 -1.25
C LEU A 15 -14.35 5.54 -1.59
N MET A 16 -14.19 5.91 -2.87
CA MET A 16 -14.41 7.31 -3.29
C MET A 16 -15.87 7.73 -3.04
N GLY A 17 -16.83 6.85 -3.34
CA GLY A 17 -18.25 7.06 -3.01
C GLY A 17 -18.48 7.21 -1.51
N GLU A 18 -17.88 6.37 -0.67
CA GLU A 18 -17.96 6.46 0.79
C GLU A 18 -17.34 7.76 1.31
N ILE A 19 -16.19 8.16 0.79
CA ILE A 19 -15.51 9.40 1.16
C ILE A 19 -16.37 10.62 0.80
N TYR A 20 -16.94 10.67 -0.40
CA TYR A 20 -17.85 11.75 -0.77
C TYR A 20 -19.13 11.74 0.06
N LEU A 21 -19.68 10.56 0.38
CA LEU A 21 -20.84 10.43 1.25
C LEU A 21 -20.53 10.93 2.67
N ARG A 22 -19.36 10.58 3.22
CA ARG A 22 -18.88 11.09 4.52
C ARG A 22 -18.67 12.59 4.49
N GLN A 23 -18.05 13.12 3.43
CA GLN A 23 -17.87 14.57 3.24
C GLN A 23 -19.21 15.30 3.08
N MET A 24 -20.20 14.68 2.44
CA MET A 24 -21.56 15.20 2.35
C MET A 24 -22.22 15.24 3.73
N MET A 25 -22.10 14.17 4.50
CA MET A 25 -22.63 14.10 5.88
C MET A 25 -21.90 15.04 6.85
N SER A 26 -20.62 15.33 6.63
CA SER A 26 -19.85 16.30 7.42
C SER A 26 -19.95 17.74 6.91
N GLY A 27 -20.70 17.99 5.83
CA GLY A 27 -20.86 19.33 5.24
C GLY A 27 -19.60 19.91 4.59
N THR A 28 -18.54 19.12 4.40
CA THR A 28 -17.25 19.56 3.84
C THR A 28 -17.10 19.24 2.35
N LEU A 29 -18.16 18.77 1.70
CA LEU A 29 -18.13 18.36 0.30
C LEU A 29 -18.01 19.56 -0.65
N ASP A 30 -16.94 19.61 -1.44
CA ASP A 30 -16.81 20.57 -2.54
C ASP A 30 -17.58 20.07 -3.78
N TYR A 31 -18.85 20.49 -3.88
CA TYR A 31 -19.72 20.18 -5.00
C TYR A 31 -19.18 20.67 -6.35
N LYS A 32 -18.43 21.79 -6.38
CA LYS A 32 -17.88 22.32 -7.64
C LYS A 32 -16.77 21.40 -8.15
N GLN A 33 -15.91 20.91 -7.27
CA GLN A 33 -14.85 19.97 -7.63
C GLN A 33 -15.44 18.63 -8.09
N LEU A 34 -16.42 18.11 -7.36
CA LEU A 34 -17.08 16.83 -7.67
C LEU A 34 -17.69 16.84 -9.08
N VAL A 35 -18.49 17.86 -9.40
CA VAL A 35 -19.20 17.94 -10.69
C VAL A 35 -18.26 18.28 -11.84
N LYS A 36 -17.27 19.17 -11.65
CA LYS A 36 -16.40 19.62 -12.74
C LYS A 36 -15.25 18.68 -13.07
N ARG A 37 -14.70 17.98 -12.08
CA ARG A 37 -13.48 17.18 -12.27
C ARG A 37 -13.73 15.70 -12.06
N ASP A 38 -14.37 15.35 -10.96
CA ASP A 38 -14.40 13.96 -10.53
C ASP A 38 -15.46 13.15 -11.28
N LEU A 39 -16.64 13.73 -11.55
CA LEU A 39 -17.71 13.06 -12.30
C LEU A 39 -17.36 12.79 -13.77
N PRO A 40 -16.79 13.74 -14.54
CA PRO A 40 -16.36 13.48 -15.92
C PRO A 40 -15.22 12.46 -16.01
N LEU A 41 -14.31 12.46 -15.03
CA LEU A 41 -13.22 11.49 -14.94
C LEU A 41 -13.77 10.10 -14.60
N ALA A 42 -14.70 10.01 -13.64
CA ALA A 42 -15.37 8.77 -13.28
C ALA A 42 -16.10 8.16 -14.48
N LEU A 43 -16.85 8.95 -15.26
CA LEU A 43 -17.52 8.50 -16.49
C LEU A 43 -16.52 7.97 -17.52
N LYS A 44 -15.39 8.66 -17.73
CA LYS A 44 -14.31 8.19 -18.63
C LYS A 44 -13.67 6.89 -18.16
N MET A 45 -13.53 6.71 -16.85
CA MET A 45 -12.97 5.48 -16.26
C MET A 45 -13.97 4.31 -16.29
N ILE A 46 -15.28 4.57 -16.12
CA ILE A 46 -16.36 3.58 -16.31
C ILE A 46 -16.40 3.15 -17.78
N ALA A 47 -16.37 4.10 -18.71
CA ALA A 47 -16.38 3.83 -20.14
C ALA A 47 -15.19 2.96 -20.57
N LYS A 48 -14.02 3.13 -19.93
CA LYS A 48 -12.83 2.31 -20.17
C LYS A 48 -12.76 1.02 -19.32
N ARG A 49 -13.84 0.65 -18.61
CA ARG A 49 -13.91 -0.49 -17.67
C ARG A 49 -12.78 -0.53 -16.64
N LYS A 50 -12.22 0.64 -16.28
CA LYS A 50 -11.12 0.76 -15.32
C LYS A 50 -11.59 0.91 -13.86
N LEU A 51 -12.89 1.11 -13.64
CA LEU A 51 -13.47 1.19 -12.30
C LEU A 51 -14.10 -0.15 -11.92
N LYS A 52 -13.55 -0.80 -10.89
CA LYS A 52 -14.21 -1.92 -10.20
C LYS A 52 -15.29 -1.35 -9.30
N LEU A 53 -16.55 -1.56 -9.67
CA LEU A 53 -17.72 -1.08 -8.92
C LEU A 53 -17.92 -1.83 -7.60
N LEU A 54 -17.49 -3.10 -7.57
CA LEU A 54 -17.59 -3.95 -6.40
C LEU A 54 -16.33 -3.80 -5.55
N PRO A 55 -16.45 -3.64 -4.23
CA PRO A 55 -15.30 -3.64 -3.36
C PRO A 55 -14.59 -4.99 -3.46
N SER A 56 -13.27 -4.98 -3.68
CA SER A 56 -12.48 -6.14 -3.32
C SER A 56 -12.48 -6.14 -1.80
N PHE A 57 -13.22 -7.09 -1.22
CA PHE A 57 -13.14 -7.32 0.22
C PHE A 57 -11.67 -7.50 0.57
N GLY A 58 -11.10 -6.48 1.19
CA GLY A 58 -9.76 -6.51 1.72
C GLY A 58 -9.80 -7.50 2.84
N LYS A 59 -9.47 -8.77 2.56
CA LYS A 59 -9.09 -9.68 3.63
C LYS A 59 -7.85 -9.08 4.26
N SER A 60 -8.04 -8.29 5.32
CA SER A 60 -7.03 -8.06 6.35
C SER A 60 -6.88 -9.36 7.13
N ALA A 61 -6.53 -10.43 6.43
CA ALA A 61 -5.98 -11.61 7.03
C ALA A 61 -4.53 -11.56 6.57
N ILE A 62 -3.64 -11.12 7.46
CA ILE A 62 -2.27 -11.58 7.41
C ILE A 62 -2.41 -13.11 7.37
N PRO A 63 -2.07 -13.78 6.26
CA PRO A 63 -2.19 -15.22 6.22
C PRO A 63 -1.22 -15.76 7.27
N ASP A 64 -1.75 -16.44 8.28
CA ASP A 64 -0.95 -17.22 9.21
C ASP A 64 -0.36 -18.40 8.44
N LYS A 65 0.78 -18.17 7.78
CA LYS A 65 1.57 -19.23 7.16
C LYS A 65 3.00 -19.12 7.66
N THR A 66 3.21 -19.81 8.76
CA THR A 66 4.43 -20.18 9.47
C THR A 66 5.38 -21.09 8.66
N ALA A 67 5.48 -20.89 7.34
CA ALA A 67 6.44 -21.59 6.48
C ALA A 67 7.38 -20.58 5.84
N GLU A 68 8.64 -20.58 6.27
CA GLU A 68 9.72 -19.73 5.76
C GLU A 68 9.93 -20.00 4.26
N ARG A 69 9.83 -18.97 3.42
CA ARG A 69 9.99 -19.04 1.96
C ARG A 69 11.36 -18.48 1.56
N LYS A 70 12.42 -19.27 1.73
CA LYS A 70 13.80 -18.81 1.42
C LYS A 70 14.06 -18.55 -0.07
N ASP A 71 13.42 -19.30 -0.97
CA ASP A 71 13.69 -19.25 -2.41
C ASP A 71 12.81 -18.25 -3.19
N VAL A 72 11.91 -17.54 -2.50
CA VAL A 72 10.94 -16.62 -3.11
C VAL A 72 11.08 -15.22 -2.52
N ILE A 73 11.23 -14.22 -3.39
CA ILE A 73 11.34 -12.82 -2.97
C ILE A 73 9.94 -12.18 -2.97
N ALA A 74 9.59 -11.51 -1.86
CA ALA A 74 8.41 -10.67 -1.78
C ALA A 74 8.54 -9.47 -2.71
N TYR A 75 7.71 -9.43 -3.74
CA TYR A 75 7.67 -8.36 -4.71
C TYR A 75 6.69 -7.28 -4.29
N TYR A 76 7.19 -6.10 -3.97
CA TYR A 76 6.40 -4.90 -3.66
C TYR A 76 6.33 -3.98 -4.88
N PRO A 77 5.23 -4.02 -5.67
CA PRO A 77 5.05 -3.09 -6.79
C PRO A 77 4.73 -1.66 -6.33
N GLY A 78 4.16 -1.50 -5.13
CA GLY A 78 3.65 -0.21 -4.67
C GLY A 78 2.48 0.30 -5.51
N CYS A 79 2.10 1.56 -5.30
CA CYS A 79 0.91 2.15 -5.95
C CYS A 79 1.14 2.53 -7.42
N SER A 80 2.34 2.99 -7.78
CA SER A 80 2.63 3.52 -9.12
C SER A 80 2.68 2.43 -10.18
N LEU A 81 3.26 1.27 -9.88
CA LEU A 81 3.36 0.16 -10.84
C LEU A 81 2.02 -0.48 -11.15
N HIS A 82 1.10 -0.54 -10.17
CA HIS A 82 -0.28 -0.96 -10.43
C HIS A 82 -1.10 0.08 -11.21
N GLY A 83 -0.71 1.35 -11.15
CA GLY A 83 -1.45 2.47 -11.72
C GLY A 83 -0.85 2.98 -13.03
N THR A 84 0.07 3.94 -12.90
CA THR A 84 0.62 4.72 -14.01
C THR A 84 1.80 4.06 -14.72
N SER A 85 2.40 3.03 -14.12
CA SER A 85 3.68 2.45 -14.55
C SER A 85 3.63 0.93 -14.70
N SER A 86 2.54 0.39 -15.26
CA SER A 86 2.35 -1.05 -15.48
C SER A 86 3.38 -1.68 -16.41
N GLU A 87 3.92 -0.92 -17.36
CA GLU A 87 5.01 -1.37 -18.23
C GLU A 87 6.28 -1.65 -17.43
N TYR A 88 6.52 -0.89 -16.35
CA TYR A 88 7.67 -1.08 -15.48
C TYR A 88 7.54 -2.33 -14.60
N ASP A 89 6.33 -2.63 -14.12
CA ASP A 89 6.01 -3.90 -13.45
C ASP A 89 6.30 -5.09 -14.37
N THR A 90 5.75 -5.05 -15.59
CA THR A 90 5.84 -6.13 -16.57
C THR A 90 7.29 -6.42 -16.96
N SER A 91 8.06 -5.37 -17.26
CA SER A 91 9.48 -5.48 -17.60
C SER A 91 10.32 -6.01 -16.44
N THR A 92 10.10 -5.51 -15.22
CA THR A 92 10.81 -5.97 -14.02
C THR A 92 10.59 -7.47 -13.78
N ARG A 93 9.34 -7.94 -13.86
CA ARG A 93 9.02 -9.36 -13.69
C ARG A 93 9.62 -10.22 -14.80
N ALA A 94 9.58 -9.76 -16.05
CA ALA A 94 10.16 -10.49 -17.17
C ALA A 94 11.68 -10.66 -17.03
N VAL A 95 12.39 -9.60 -16.63
CA VAL A 95 13.85 -9.66 -16.41
C VAL A 95 14.19 -10.61 -15.26
N LEU A 96 13.52 -10.47 -14.11
CA LEU A 96 13.82 -11.31 -12.94
C LEU A 96 13.46 -12.78 -13.18
N SER A 97 12.39 -13.07 -13.91
CA SER A 97 12.07 -14.44 -14.32
C SER A 97 13.16 -15.05 -15.20
N ARG A 98 13.76 -14.28 -16.12
CA ARG A 98 14.90 -14.75 -16.94
C ARG A 98 16.17 -14.97 -16.15
N LEU A 99 16.35 -14.25 -15.03
CA LEU A 99 17.45 -14.44 -14.10
C LEU A 99 17.21 -15.60 -13.12
N GLY A 100 16.09 -16.33 -13.24
CA GLY A 100 15.75 -17.44 -12.34
C GLY A 100 15.26 -16.99 -10.96
N VAL A 101 14.91 -15.72 -10.80
CA VAL A 101 14.40 -15.17 -9.53
C VAL A 101 12.88 -15.31 -9.49
N THR A 102 12.38 -16.02 -8.48
CA THR A 102 10.93 -16.18 -8.26
C THR A 102 10.41 -15.01 -7.45
N LEU A 103 9.51 -14.23 -8.06
CA LEU A 103 8.84 -13.10 -7.43
C LEU A 103 7.39 -13.47 -7.06
N GLU A 104 7.00 -13.19 -5.83
CA GLU A 104 5.61 -13.31 -5.39
C GLU A 104 5.15 -12.00 -4.79
N GLU A 105 4.01 -11.48 -5.25
CA GLU A 105 3.43 -10.28 -4.67
C GLU A 105 2.60 -10.63 -3.42
N PRO A 106 2.96 -10.11 -2.24
CA PRO A 106 2.18 -10.34 -1.03
C PRO A 106 0.79 -9.70 -1.16
N LYS A 107 -0.26 -10.38 -0.65
CA LYS A 107 -1.64 -9.86 -0.77
C LYS A 107 -1.91 -8.66 0.14
N SER A 108 -1.13 -8.50 1.22
CA SER A 108 -1.42 -7.62 2.36
C SER A 108 -0.43 -6.45 2.53
N TRP A 109 0.04 -5.85 1.44
CA TRP A 109 0.87 -4.65 1.49
C TRP A 109 0.04 -3.35 1.44
N ASN A 110 0.58 -2.26 2.01
CA ASN A 110 -0.02 -0.92 1.98
C ASN A 110 0.91 0.11 1.31
N CYS A 111 0.39 1.31 1.05
CA CYS A 111 1.18 2.39 0.46
C CYS A 111 2.38 2.73 1.36
N CYS A 112 3.58 2.93 0.78
CA CYS A 112 4.79 3.30 1.50
C CYS A 112 4.81 4.77 1.97
N GLY A 113 3.86 5.59 1.55
CA GLY A 113 3.76 6.99 2.00
C GLY A 113 4.82 7.94 1.40
N SER A 114 5.62 7.50 0.41
CA SER A 114 6.74 8.27 -0.13
C SER A 114 6.41 9.65 -0.70
N THR A 115 5.14 9.91 -1.03
CA THR A 115 4.71 11.19 -1.63
C THR A 115 4.22 12.18 -0.56
N PRO A 116 3.12 11.95 0.18
CA PRO A 116 2.64 12.95 1.13
C PRO A 116 3.22 12.78 2.55
N ALA A 117 3.47 11.54 3.00
CA ALA A 117 3.55 11.26 4.43
C ALA A 117 4.70 12.00 5.11
N HIS A 118 5.88 12.06 4.47
CA HIS A 118 7.05 12.76 5.03
C HIS A 118 6.84 14.27 5.18
N SER A 119 5.94 14.87 4.39
CA SER A 119 5.65 16.30 4.46
C SER A 119 4.50 16.64 5.42
N THR A 120 3.60 15.67 5.68
CA THR A 120 2.39 15.91 6.46
C THR A 120 2.48 15.39 7.89
N ASP A 121 3.08 14.21 8.08
CA ASP A 121 3.13 13.53 9.38
C ASP A 121 4.32 12.56 9.43
N HIS A 122 5.31 12.90 10.24
CA HIS A 122 6.52 12.09 10.39
C HIS A 122 6.23 10.68 10.92
N TYR A 123 5.27 10.52 11.84
CA TYR A 123 4.91 9.22 12.40
C TYR A 123 4.29 8.32 11.33
N LEU A 124 3.32 8.83 10.55
CA LEU A 124 2.73 8.07 9.44
C LEU A 124 3.78 7.69 8.39
N SER A 125 4.78 8.55 8.21
CA SER A 125 5.89 8.33 7.28
C SER A 125 6.77 7.11 7.66
N VAL A 126 6.75 6.71 8.94
CA VAL A 126 7.44 5.51 9.45
C VAL A 126 6.47 4.33 9.57
N LEU A 127 5.27 4.55 10.12
CA LEU A 127 4.27 3.51 10.36
C LEU A 127 3.88 2.78 9.06
N LEU A 128 3.63 3.53 7.98
CA LEU A 128 3.12 2.96 6.73
C LEU A 128 4.11 1.96 6.09
N PRO A 129 5.40 2.30 5.87
CA PRO A 129 6.38 1.32 5.41
C PRO A 129 6.59 0.15 6.38
N ILE A 130 6.68 0.41 7.69
CA ILE A 130 6.92 -0.64 8.69
C ILE A 130 5.80 -1.67 8.70
N ARG A 131 4.54 -1.25 8.55
CA ARG A 131 3.41 -2.17 8.42
C ARG A 131 3.52 -3.07 7.19
N THR A 132 4.06 -2.56 6.08
CA THR A 132 4.31 -3.36 4.88
C THR A 132 5.39 -4.40 5.13
N VAL A 133 6.54 -4.00 5.69
CA VAL A 133 7.64 -4.93 6.02
C VAL A 133 7.16 -6.00 6.99
N HIS A 134 6.50 -5.60 8.07
CA HIS A 134 5.94 -6.50 9.07
C HIS A 134 4.97 -7.52 8.48
N SER A 135 4.10 -7.08 7.57
CA SER A 135 3.18 -8.01 6.91
C SER A 135 3.89 -9.01 6.00
N MET A 136 5.03 -8.66 5.41
CA MET A 136 5.80 -9.55 4.53
C MET A 136 6.59 -10.56 5.36
N GLU A 137 7.20 -10.12 6.45
CA GLU A 137 7.88 -10.99 7.41
C GLU A 137 6.90 -12.02 7.99
N LYS A 138 5.72 -11.58 8.44
CA LYS A 138 4.65 -12.50 8.90
C LYS A 138 4.14 -13.47 7.84
N ALA A 139 4.27 -13.13 6.56
CA ALA A 139 3.90 -14.02 5.46
C ALA A 139 5.00 -15.05 5.13
N GLY A 140 6.12 -15.03 5.87
CA GLY A 140 7.24 -15.96 5.76
C GLY A 140 8.31 -15.56 4.76
N TYR A 141 8.32 -14.31 4.27
CA TYR A 141 9.32 -13.85 3.33
C TYR A 141 10.56 -13.32 4.04
N SER A 142 11.73 -13.82 3.65
CA SER A 142 13.02 -13.32 4.15
C SER A 142 13.54 -12.12 3.35
N ASN A 143 13.11 -11.97 2.10
CA ASN A 143 13.62 -10.94 1.18
C ASN A 143 12.47 -10.16 0.56
N ILE A 144 12.61 -8.83 0.52
CA ILE A 144 11.65 -7.91 -0.09
C ILE A 144 12.36 -7.14 -1.20
N THR A 145 11.73 -7.03 -2.37
CA THR A 145 12.23 -6.20 -3.47
C THR A 145 11.15 -5.24 -3.98
N THR A 146 11.58 -4.05 -4.39
CA THR A 146 10.73 -3.04 -5.01
C THR A 146 11.52 -2.34 -6.12
N PRO A 147 10.99 -2.28 -7.35
CA PRO A 147 11.65 -1.55 -8.43
C PRO A 147 11.48 -0.03 -8.31
N CYS A 148 10.48 0.46 -7.55
CA CYS A 148 10.29 1.89 -7.35
C CYS A 148 11.35 2.46 -6.37
N PRO A 149 12.21 3.41 -6.79
CA PRO A 149 13.25 3.96 -5.92
C PRO A 149 12.69 4.71 -4.71
N SER A 150 11.59 5.45 -4.89
CA SER A 150 10.93 6.17 -3.78
C SER A 150 10.37 5.21 -2.73
N CYS A 151 9.81 4.07 -3.15
CA CYS A 151 9.35 3.03 -2.25
C CYS A 151 10.52 2.40 -1.49
N PHE A 152 11.60 2.06 -2.21
CA PHE A 152 12.81 1.48 -1.63
C PHE A 152 13.39 2.38 -0.54
N ILE A 153 13.61 3.65 -0.87
CA ILE A 153 14.19 4.65 0.03
C ILE A 153 13.31 4.82 1.28
N ARG A 154 11.98 4.69 1.18
CA ARG A 154 11.08 4.78 2.35
C ARG A 154 11.01 3.56 3.21
N LEU A 155 10.92 2.38 2.60
CA LEU A 155 11.03 1.13 3.36
C LEU A 155 12.33 1.10 4.16
N ARG A 156 13.46 1.46 3.51
CA ARG A 156 14.76 1.43 4.18
C ARG A 156 14.91 2.48 5.27
N THR A 157 14.50 3.72 5.05
CA THR A 157 14.60 4.74 6.10
C THR A 157 13.66 4.45 7.27
N ALA A 158 12.45 3.95 7.02
CA ALA A 158 11.55 3.60 8.09
C ALA A 158 12.09 2.48 9.00
N GLN A 159 12.81 1.49 8.43
CA GLN A 159 13.52 0.45 9.23
C GLN A 159 14.56 1.04 10.19
N ILE A 160 15.18 2.17 9.82
CA ILE A 160 16.15 2.86 10.68
C ILE A 160 15.41 3.73 11.71
N GLU A 161 14.37 4.43 11.29
CA GLU A 161 13.63 5.38 12.14
C GLU A 161 12.70 4.73 13.15
N CYS A 162 12.22 3.51 12.88
CA CYS A 162 11.31 2.80 13.77
C CYS A 162 11.91 2.44 15.13
N ARG A 163 13.24 2.48 15.25
CA ARG A 163 13.99 2.22 16.49
C ARG A 163 14.43 3.50 17.22
N LYS A 164 14.03 4.68 16.73
CA LYS A 164 14.27 5.93 17.46
C LYS A 164 13.32 6.03 18.65
N GLU A 165 13.84 6.52 19.77
CA GLU A 165 13.07 6.77 21.00
C GLU A 165 11.83 7.64 20.70
N GLY A 166 10.68 7.28 21.28
CA GLY A 166 9.40 7.95 21.07
C GLY A 166 8.63 7.56 19.79
N ILE A 167 9.30 7.13 18.71
CA ILE A 167 8.62 6.51 17.55
C ILE A 167 8.37 5.03 17.83
N GLN A 168 9.38 4.34 18.36
CA GLN A 168 9.31 2.93 18.68
C GLN A 168 8.14 2.59 19.61
N ASP A 169 7.96 3.38 20.69
CA ASP A 169 6.90 3.15 21.68
C ASP A 169 5.50 3.28 21.06
N LYS A 170 5.33 4.26 20.17
CA LYS A 170 4.06 4.46 19.43
C LYS A 170 3.78 3.31 18.48
N LEU A 171 4.80 2.86 17.75
CA LEU A 171 4.67 1.72 16.84
C LEU A 171 4.35 0.44 17.59
N LEU A 172 4.99 0.17 18.73
CA LEU A 172 4.70 -0.98 19.58
C LEU A 172 3.29 -0.91 20.17
N ALA A 173 2.84 0.28 20.58
CA ALA A 173 1.47 0.47 21.06
C ALA A 173 0.41 0.22 19.98
N GLU A 174 0.71 0.51 18.70
CA GLU A 174 -0.24 0.35 17.59
C GLU A 174 -0.17 -1.02 16.89
N MET A 175 1.03 -1.57 16.71
CA MET A 175 1.28 -2.82 15.98
C MET A 175 1.51 -4.03 16.88
N GLY A 176 1.80 -3.83 18.18
CA GLY A 176 2.12 -4.86 19.15
C GLY A 176 3.57 -5.36 19.06
N GLU A 177 4.11 -5.47 17.85
CA GLU A 177 5.48 -5.91 17.59
C GLU A 177 6.08 -5.17 16.39
N LEU A 178 7.41 -5.19 16.30
CA LEU A 178 8.17 -4.57 15.21
C LEU A 178 8.86 -5.63 14.36
N PRO A 179 9.05 -5.36 13.06
CA PRO A 179 9.76 -6.27 12.18
C PRO A 179 11.24 -6.42 12.57
N SER A 180 11.84 -7.53 12.10
CA SER A 180 13.27 -7.80 12.25
C SER A 180 14.13 -6.63 11.74
N PRO A 181 15.33 -6.42 12.33
CA PRO A 181 16.28 -5.40 11.87
C PRO A 181 16.92 -5.73 10.51
N ASP A 182 16.90 -7.02 10.14
CA ASP A 182 17.52 -7.57 8.95
C ASP A 182 16.55 -7.55 7.75
#